data_AF-A0A8X7RBH5-F1
#
_entry.id   AF-A0A8X7RBH5-F1
#
_cell.length_a   1.000
_cell.length_b   1.000
_cell.length_c   1.000
_cell.angle_alpha   90.00
_cell.angle_beta   90.00
_cell.angle_gamma   90.00
#
_symmetry.space_group_name_H-M   'P 1'
#
loop_
_entity.id
_entity.type
_entity.pdbx_description
1 polymer ?
#
loop_
_entity_poly.entity_id
_entity_poly.type
_entity_poly.pdbx_seq_one_letter_code
_entity_poly.pdbx_strand_id
1 'polypeptide(L)'
;MNDLCYQKVVAGAGKHQVLIFVHSRNETAKAILETAMANDTLSRFLKEDSASREVLQSQIELIKNGDLKKLLPYGFAIHHAGLARGDREIVEALFG
;
A
#
# COMPACT_ATOMS: atom_id res chain seq x y z
N MET A 1 -0.06 18.35 -7.41
CA MET A 1 -0.24 17.93 -5.99
C MET A 1 0.27 16.50 -5.78
N ASN A 2 -0.04 15.59 -6.71
CA ASN A 2 0.40 14.18 -6.66
C ASN A 2 1.93 14.01 -6.72
N ASP A 3 2.65 14.83 -7.50
CA ASP A 3 4.12 14.73 -7.63
C ASP A 3 4.87 14.97 -6.32
N LEU A 4 4.47 15.99 -5.56
CA LEU A 4 5.10 16.30 -4.27
C LEU A 4 4.85 15.19 -3.25
N CYS A 5 3.63 14.64 -3.23
CA CYS A 5 3.29 13.50 -2.39
C CYS A 5 4.15 12.28 -2.76
N TYR A 6 4.23 11.94 -4.05
CA TYR A 6 5.06 10.85 -4.55
C TYR A 6 6.54 11.02 -4.19
N GLN A 7 7.12 12.21 -4.39
CA GLN A 7 8.52 12.47 -4.04
C GLN A 7 8.82 12.23 -2.55
N LYS A 8 7.91 12.66 -1.66
CA LYS A 8 8.05 12.44 -0.22
C LYS A 8 7.91 10.96 0.15
N VAL A 9 6.99 10.25 -0.49
CA VAL A 9 6.75 8.82 -0.29
C VAL A 9 7.97 8.01 -0.74
N VAL A 10 8.52 8.27 -1.93
CA VAL A 10 9.73 7.59 -2.44
C VAL A 10 10.96 7.89 -1.58
N ALA A 11 11.06 9.10 -1.01
CA ALA A 11 12.17 9.43 -0.11
C ALA A 11 12.14 8.62 1.21
N GLY A 12 10.95 8.24 1.68
CA GLY A 12 10.75 7.37 2.84
C GLY A 12 10.78 5.88 2.51
N ALA A 13 10.40 5.50 1.29
CA ALA A 13 10.34 4.12 0.83
C ALA A 13 11.69 3.39 1.00
N GLY A 14 11.65 2.15 1.50
CA GLY A 14 12.82 1.34 1.80
C GLY A 14 13.54 1.67 3.11
N LYS A 15 13.21 2.78 3.78
CA LYS A 15 13.80 3.18 5.08
C LYS A 15 12.79 3.16 6.22
N HIS A 16 11.60 3.70 5.97
CA HIS A 16 10.53 3.83 6.95
C HIS A 16 9.19 3.51 6.31
N GLN A 17 8.23 3.04 7.12
CA GLN A 17 6.84 2.97 6.68
C GLN A 17 6.26 4.39 6.60
N VAL A 18 5.44 4.64 5.58
CA VAL A 18 4.86 5.97 5.31
C VAL A 18 3.35 5.88 5.41
N LEU A 19 2.75 6.75 6.23
CA LEU A 19 1.29 6.88 6.37
C LEU A 19 0.83 8.21 5.76
N ILE A 20 -0.15 8.14 4.85
CA ILE A 20 -0.64 9.31 4.09
C ILE A 20 -2.10 9.57 4.45
N PHE A 21 -2.38 10.76 4.99
CA PHE A 21 -3.75 11.20 5.26
C PHE A 21 -4.29 12.00 4.07
N VAL A 22 -5.47 11.61 3.56
CA VAL A 22 -6.12 12.23 2.41
C VAL A 22 -7.58 12.56 2.71
N HIS A 23 -8.10 13.59 2.04
CA HIS A 23 -9.49 14.05 2.22
C HIS A 23 -10.52 13.25 1.40
N SER A 24 -10.13 12.68 0.24
CA SER A 24 -11.01 11.89 -0.64
C SER A 24 -10.43 10.49 -0.90
N ARG A 25 -11.33 9.51 -1.03
CA ARG A 25 -10.99 8.07 -1.02
C ARG A 25 -10.28 7.61 -2.31
N ASN A 26 -9.44 6.60 -2.11
CA ASN A 26 -8.80 5.65 -3.05
C ASN A 26 -7.91 6.16 -4.19
N GLU A 27 -8.11 7.35 -4.74
CA GLU A 27 -7.38 7.77 -5.94
C GLU A 27 -5.89 8.01 -5.68
N THR A 28 -5.52 8.48 -4.48
CA THR A 28 -4.12 8.78 -4.16
C THR A 28 -3.24 7.52 -4.14
N ALA A 29 -3.75 6.40 -3.63
CA ALA A 29 -2.99 5.15 -3.58
C ALA A 29 -2.75 4.59 -4.99
N LYS A 30 -3.74 4.69 -5.87
CA LYS A 30 -3.63 4.29 -7.29
C LYS A 30 -2.64 5.18 -8.04
N ALA A 31 -2.77 6.50 -7.89
CA ALA A 31 -1.87 7.45 -8.53
C ALA A 31 -0.41 7.25 -8.10
N ILE A 32 -0.14 6.96 -6.82
CA ILE A 32 1.21 6.65 -6.33
C ILE A 32 1.73 5.35 -6.95
N LEU A 33 0.89 4.30 -7.01
CA LEU A 33 1.25 3.03 -7.62
C LEU A 33 1.60 3.18 -9.11
N GLU A 34 0.74 3.85 -9.87
CA GLU A 34 0.95 4.11 -11.31
C GLU A 34 2.22 4.92 -11.55
N THR A 35 2.45 5.95 -10.73
CA THR A 35 3.67 6.77 -10.80
C THR A 35 4.91 5.95 -10.41
N ALA A 36 4.80 5.04 -9.44
CA ALA A 36 5.89 4.16 -9.03
C ALA A 36 6.25 3.15 -10.12
N MET A 37 5.24 2.60 -10.81
CA MET A 37 5.40 1.71 -11.98
C MET A 37 6.05 2.45 -13.15
N ALA A 38 5.58 3.65 -13.49
CA ALA A 38 6.12 4.44 -14.59
C ALA A 38 7.60 4.84 -14.38
N ASN A 39 8.03 4.98 -13.12
CA ASN A 39 9.41 5.38 -12.76
C ASN A 39 10.32 4.20 -12.35
N ASP A 40 9.87 2.95 -12.48
CA ASP A 40 10.61 1.74 -12.07
C ASP A 40 11.09 1.77 -10.60
N THR A 41 10.31 2.42 -9.72
CA THR A 41 10.65 2.58 -8.28
C THR A 41 9.94 1.58 -7.38
N LEU A 42 9.18 0.65 -7.97
CA LEU A 42 8.26 -0.22 -7.25
C LEU A 42 8.98 -1.19 -6.30
N SER A 43 10.18 -1.61 -6.67
CA SER A 43 11.08 -2.44 -5.85
C SER A 43 11.47 -1.78 -4.52
N ARG A 44 11.33 -0.46 -4.37
CA ARG A 44 11.64 0.25 -3.12
C ARG A 44 10.55 0.09 -2.04
N PHE A 45 9.34 -0.32 -2.43
CA PHE A 45 8.18 -0.40 -1.54
C PHE A 45 8.00 -1.79 -0.91
N LEU A 46 8.49 -2.83 -1.59
CA LEU A 46 8.52 -4.19 -1.07
C LEU A 46 9.91 -4.55 -0.61
N LYS A 47 10.01 -5.08 0.62
CA LYS A 47 11.19 -5.84 1.01
C LYS A 47 11.15 -7.19 0.30
N GLU A 48 12.24 -7.57 -0.35
CA GLU A 48 12.41 -8.88 -1.01
C GLU A 48 12.66 -10.03 -0.01
N ASP A 49 12.14 -9.92 1.20
CA ASP A 49 12.24 -11.00 2.18
C ASP A 49 11.13 -12.03 1.91
N SER A 50 11.54 -13.30 1.72
CA SER A 50 10.64 -14.38 1.32
C SER A 50 9.52 -14.61 2.33
N ALA A 51 9.81 -14.48 3.63
CA ALA A 51 8.82 -14.70 4.69
C ALA A 51 7.76 -13.59 4.70
N SER A 52 8.18 -12.34 4.48
CA SER A 52 7.27 -11.19 4.39
C SER A 52 6.29 -11.33 3.21
N ARG A 53 6.75 -11.93 2.11
CA ARG A 53 5.94 -12.11 0.90
C ARG A 53 4.90 -13.23 1.04
N GLU A 54 5.24 -14.33 1.71
CA GLU A 54 4.31 -15.43 1.97
C GLU A 54 3.18 -15.01 2.93
N VAL A 55 3.52 -14.28 4.00
CA VAL A 55 2.52 -13.71 4.91
C VAL A 55 1.59 -12.78 4.14
N LEU A 56 2.14 -11.88 3.33
CA LEU A 56 1.35 -10.95 2.52
C LEU A 56 0.39 -11.68 1.57
N GLN A 57 0.85 -12.71 0.87
CA GLN A 57 0.01 -13.54 -0.02
C GLN A 57 -1.17 -14.17 0.72
N SER A 58 -0.93 -14.82 1.86
CA SER A 58 -2.01 -15.45 2.64
C SER A 58 -3.06 -14.44 3.14
N GLN A 59 -2.63 -13.23 3.52
CA GLN A 59 -3.53 -12.17 3.96
C GLN A 59 -4.35 -11.59 2.80
N ILE A 60 -3.77 -11.47 1.60
CA ILE A 60 -4.47 -10.96 0.40
C ILE A 60 -5.66 -11.85 0.04
N GLU A 61 -5.58 -13.16 0.25
CA GLU A 61 -6.69 -14.08 -0.03
C GLU A 61 -7.91 -13.81 0.84
N LEU A 62 -7.69 -13.35 2.09
CA LEU A 62 -8.74 -13.03 3.07
C LEU A 62 -9.40 -11.67 2.84
N ILE A 63 -8.74 -10.76 2.12
CA ILE A 63 -9.27 -9.43 1.81
C ILE A 63 -10.52 -9.54 0.94
N LYS A 64 -11.52 -8.71 1.23
CA LYS A 64 -12.75 -8.62 0.42
C LYS A 64 -12.74 -7.47 -0.57
N ASN A 65 -12.10 -6.36 -0.20
CA ASN A 65 -12.03 -5.17 -1.05
C ASN A 65 -11.13 -5.38 -2.29
N GLY A 66 -11.68 -5.14 -3.48
CA GLY A 66 -10.97 -5.31 -4.75
C GLY A 66 -9.82 -4.31 -4.99
N ASP A 67 -9.89 -3.10 -4.42
CA ASP A 67 -8.78 -2.14 -4.51
C ASP A 67 -7.61 -2.61 -3.63
N LEU A 68 -7.88 -3.06 -2.40
CA LEU A 68 -6.83 -3.63 -1.52
C LEU A 68 -6.13 -4.83 -2.16
N LYS A 69 -6.86 -5.74 -2.80
CA LYS A 69 -6.25 -6.88 -3.52
C LYS A 69 -5.28 -6.46 -4.63
N LYS A 70 -5.51 -5.30 -5.25
CA LYS A 70 -4.64 -4.77 -6.31
C LYS A 70 -3.44 -4.03 -5.73
N LEU A 71 -3.58 -3.39 -4.58
CA LEU A 71 -2.55 -2.55 -3.96
C LEU A 71 -1.57 -3.35 -3.10
N LEU A 72 -2.08 -4.30 -2.29
CA LEU A 72 -1.28 -5.06 -1.33
C LEU A 72 -0.10 -5.81 -1.95
N PRO A 73 -0.21 -6.49 -3.12
CA PRO A 73 0.92 -7.16 -3.76
C PRO A 73 2.12 -6.26 -4.07
N TYR A 74 1.91 -4.94 -4.09
CA TYR A 74 2.91 -3.93 -4.38
C TYR A 74 3.39 -3.16 -3.14
N GLY A 75 2.96 -3.58 -1.94
CA GLY A 75 3.33 -2.92 -0.67
C GLY A 75 2.49 -1.69 -0.33
N PHE A 76 1.34 -1.49 -0.99
CA PHE A 76 0.43 -0.39 -0.73
C PHE A 76 -0.87 -0.89 -0.08
N ALA A 77 -1.42 -0.10 0.83
CA ALA A 77 -2.72 -0.38 1.43
C ALA A 77 -3.53 0.91 1.59
N ILE A 78 -4.85 0.76 1.66
CA ILE A 78 -5.79 1.84 1.99
C ILE A 78 -6.47 1.52 3.32
N HIS A 79 -6.73 2.55 4.13
CA HIS A 79 -7.48 2.41 5.37
C HIS A 79 -8.52 3.52 5.47
N HIS A 80 -9.78 3.14 5.61
CA HIS A 80 -10.89 4.06 5.86
C HIS A 80 -12.10 3.34 6.46
N ALA A 81 -13.00 4.08 7.10
CA ALA A 81 -14.20 3.52 7.75
C ALA A 81 -15.15 2.75 6.81
N GLY A 82 -15.12 3.01 5.51
CA GLY A 82 -15.89 2.27 4.50
C GLY A 82 -15.37 0.87 4.14
N LEU A 83 -14.25 0.42 4.70
CA LEU A 83 -13.74 -0.94 4.50
C LEU A 83 -14.44 -1.93 5.45
N ALA A 84 -14.53 -3.20 5.02
CA ALA A 84 -14.96 -4.26 5.91
C ALA A 84 -14.07 -4.31 7.16
N ARG A 85 -14.65 -4.64 8.31
CA ARG A 85 -13.90 -4.70 9.58
C ARG A 85 -12.67 -5.61 9.48
N GLY A 86 -12.82 -6.81 8.90
CA GLY A 86 -11.71 -7.73 8.70
C GLY A 86 -10.61 -7.15 7.80
N ASP A 87 -10.98 -6.45 6.71
CA ASP A 87 -10.00 -5.79 5.84
C ASP A 87 -9.21 -4.71 6.60
N ARG A 88 -9.86 -3.96 7.51
CA ARG A 88 -9.19 -2.97 8.36
C ARG A 88 -8.22 -3.62 9.34
N GLU A 89 -8.65 -4.68 10.01
CA GLU A 89 -7.83 -5.44 10.97
C GLU A 89 -6.59 -6.04 10.28
N ILE A 90 -6.73 -6.56 9.05
CA ILE A 90 -5.61 -7.06 8.25
C ILE A 90 -4.64 -5.94 7.88
N VAL A 91 -5.13 -4.80 7.41
CA VAL A 91 -4.27 -3.65 7.04
C VAL A 91 -3.51 -3.12 8.27
N GLU A 92 -4.18 -3.03 9.41
CA GLU A 92 -3.56 -2.63 10.68
C GLU A 92 -2.47 -3.63 11.11
N ALA A 93 -2.73 -4.94 11.01
CA ALA A 93 -1.77 -5.99 11.35
C ALA A 93 -0.59 -6.09 10.38
N LEU A 94 -0.77 -5.76 9.11
CA LEU A 94 0.30 -5.72 8.11
C LEU A 94 1.18 -4.47 8.22
N PHE A 95 0.65 -3.38 8.80
CA PHE A 95 1.39 -2.13 8.98
C PHE A 95 2.12 -2.06 10.33
N GLY A 96 1.51 -2.57 11.41
CA GLY A 96 2.07 -2.60 12.76
C GLY A 96 3.18 -3.63 12.95
#